data_AF-A0A6C0HNE0-F1
#
_entry.id   AF-A0A6C0HNE0-F1
#
_cell.length_a   1.000
_cell.length_b   1.000
_cell.length_c   1.000
_cell.angle_alpha   90.00
_cell.angle_beta   90.00
_cell.angle_gamma   90.00
#
_symmetry.space_group_name_H-M   'P 1'
#
loop_
_entity.id
_entity.type
_entity.pdbx_description
1 polymer ?
#
loop_
_entity_poly.entity_id
_entity_poly.type
_entity_poly.pdbx_seq_one_letter_code
_entity_poly.pdbx_strand_id
1 'polypeptide(L)'
;MSNTNRNKNKNGKKTLKKVITNYLLKKGDVCCEKDMDRKLIIQDILATYQEIADFMFEKELYLGYVQNDLLVFIGYRVDLEKGNQEGVRIWDGLARMTETNKNPDKQKLVKILHNVPLYYLLAFLGYATYKNRRNQAISALNQK
;
A
#
# COMPACT_ATOMS: atom_id res chain seq x y z
N MET A 1 -39.65 43.29 10.16
CA MET A 1 -39.79 41.84 10.38
C MET A 1 -38.42 41.21 10.19
N SER A 2 -37.79 40.79 11.28
CA SER A 2 -36.40 40.34 11.33
C SER A 2 -36.33 38.84 11.04
N ASN A 3 -35.77 38.45 9.89
CA ASN A 3 -35.54 37.04 9.55
C ASN A 3 -34.18 36.60 10.10
N THR A 4 -34.20 35.98 11.27
CA THR A 4 -33.02 35.35 11.91
C THR A 4 -32.70 34.04 11.20
N ASN A 5 -31.78 34.09 10.24
CA ASN A 5 -31.15 32.89 9.67
C ASN A 5 -30.31 32.20 10.76
N ARG A 6 -30.85 31.13 11.34
CA ARG A 6 -30.15 30.23 12.27
C ARG A 6 -29.04 29.50 11.50
N ASN A 7 -27.83 30.06 11.53
CA ASN A 7 -26.62 29.36 11.14
C ASN A 7 -26.39 28.19 12.10
N LYS A 8 -26.85 26.98 11.71
CA LYS A 8 -26.57 25.73 12.44
C LYS A 8 -25.09 25.42 12.29
N ASN A 9 -24.28 25.92 13.22
CA ASN A 9 -22.90 25.54 13.42
C ASN A 9 -22.86 24.05 13.81
N LYS A 10 -22.78 23.15 12.81
CA LYS A 10 -22.48 21.73 13.01
C LYS A 10 -20.99 21.61 13.33
N ASN A 11 -20.62 21.94 14.57
CA ASN A 11 -19.33 21.54 15.13
C ASN A 11 -19.36 20.03 15.34
N GLY A 12 -19.09 19.28 14.27
CA GLY A 12 -19.00 17.82 14.30
C GLY A 12 -17.89 17.42 15.26
N LYS A 13 -18.27 16.77 16.37
CA LYS A 13 -17.33 16.16 17.34
C LYS A 13 -16.29 15.37 16.55
N LYS A 14 -15.02 15.78 16.65
CA LYS A 14 -13.90 15.04 16.05
C LYS A 14 -13.87 13.67 16.71
N THR A 15 -14.16 12.62 15.95
CA THR A 15 -14.06 11.25 16.45
C THR A 15 -12.59 10.93 16.74
N LEU A 16 -12.33 10.01 17.69
CA LEU A 16 -10.97 9.54 17.97
C LEU A 16 -10.26 9.09 16.68
N LYS A 17 -11.00 8.40 15.79
CA LYS A 17 -10.56 8.07 14.43
C LYS A 17 -10.05 9.30 13.68
N LYS A 18 -10.83 10.39 13.60
CA LYS A 18 -10.46 11.62 12.90
C LYS A 18 -9.25 12.33 13.54
N VAL A 19 -9.11 12.25 14.86
CA VAL A 19 -7.95 12.81 15.59
C VAL A 19 -6.68 12.02 15.27
N ILE A 20 -6.73 10.69 15.36
CA ILE A 20 -5.60 9.81 15.04
C ILE A 20 -5.20 9.96 13.57
N THR A 21 -6.17 9.90 12.64
CA THR A 21 -5.90 10.10 11.21
C THR A 21 -5.24 11.44 10.93
N ASN A 22 -5.75 12.54 11.49
CA ASN A 22 -5.14 13.86 11.32
C ASN A 22 -3.74 13.96 11.93
N TYR A 23 -3.51 13.29 13.06
CA TYR A 23 -2.20 13.26 13.71
C TYR A 23 -1.16 12.52 12.85
N LEU A 24 -1.52 11.34 12.34
CA LEU A 24 -0.66 10.54 11.46
C LEU A 24 -0.40 11.25 10.12
N LEU A 25 -1.42 11.85 9.52
CA LEU A 25 -1.28 12.59 8.26
C LEU A 25 -0.44 13.86 8.41
N LYS A 26 -0.54 14.58 9.54
CA LYS A 26 0.24 15.81 9.79
C LYS A 26 1.70 15.54 10.16
N LYS A 27 1.98 14.44 10.85
CA LYS A 27 3.34 14.12 11.30
C LYS A 27 4.29 13.83 10.14
N GLY A 28 3.76 13.45 8.96
CA GLY A 28 4.54 13.26 7.75
C GLY A 28 5.57 12.15 7.95
N ASP A 29 5.18 10.92 7.61
CA ASP A 29 5.95 9.70 7.80
C ASP A 29 6.28 9.39 9.28
N VAL A 30 6.15 8.11 9.66
CA VAL A 30 6.64 7.69 10.98
C VAL A 30 8.17 7.74 10.87
N CYS A 31 8.74 8.80 11.45
CA CYS A 31 10.15 9.15 11.51
C CYS A 31 11.05 7.95 11.84
N CYS A 32 11.52 7.22 10.82
CA CYS A 32 12.60 6.24 10.98
C CYS A 32 13.31 5.84 9.66
N GLU A 33 13.36 6.68 8.61
CA GLU A 33 14.24 6.37 7.45
C GLU A 33 15.70 6.15 7.88
N LYS A 34 16.15 6.77 8.98
CA LYS A 34 17.49 6.54 9.55
C LYS A 34 17.68 5.16 10.16
N ASP A 35 16.61 4.51 10.59
CA ASP A 35 16.64 3.23 11.31
C ASP A 35 16.17 2.06 10.44
N MET A 36 15.70 2.34 9.22
CA MET A 36 15.11 1.35 8.32
C MET A 36 15.73 1.45 6.93
N ASP A 37 16.41 0.37 6.51
CA ASP A 37 16.95 0.27 5.17
C ASP A 37 15.84 -0.09 4.17
N ARG A 38 15.44 0.91 3.38
CA ARG A 38 14.48 0.78 2.29
C ARG A 38 14.83 -0.36 1.33
N LYS A 39 16.12 -0.61 1.04
CA LYS A 39 16.54 -1.67 0.13
C LYS A 39 16.20 -3.04 0.70
N LEU A 40 16.42 -3.25 2.00
CA LEU A 40 16.07 -4.50 2.68
C LEU A 40 14.55 -4.71 2.66
N ILE A 41 13.76 -3.68 2.94
CA ILE A 41 12.29 -3.78 2.87
C ILE A 41 11.82 -4.19 1.47
N ILE A 42 12.40 -3.59 0.42
CA ILE A 42 12.08 -3.96 -0.97
C ILE A 42 12.47 -5.41 -1.25
N GLN A 43 13.65 -5.86 -0.78
CA GLN A 43 14.09 -7.24 -0.93
C GLN A 43 13.13 -8.22 -0.22
N ASP A 44 12.72 -7.90 1.00
CA ASP A 44 11.79 -8.71 1.79
C ASP A 44 10.42 -8.81 1.12
N ILE A 45 9.92 -7.71 0.54
CA ILE A 45 8.69 -7.72 -0.26
C ILE A 45 8.84 -8.70 -1.43
N LEU A 46 9.92 -8.56 -2.21
CA LEU A 46 10.12 -9.41 -3.38
C LEU A 46 10.26 -10.89 -3.00
N ALA A 47 11.03 -11.21 -1.95
CA ALA A 47 11.19 -12.57 -1.44
C ALA A 47 9.85 -13.14 -0.97
N THR A 48 9.06 -12.37 -0.22
CA THR A 48 7.74 -12.80 0.24
C THR A 48 6.81 -13.14 -0.93
N TYR A 49 6.80 -12.33 -1.99
CA TYR A 49 5.99 -12.63 -3.17
C TYR A 49 6.53 -13.80 -4.00
N GLN A 50 7.83 -14.04 -3.99
CA GLN A 50 8.39 -15.26 -4.58
C GLN A 50 7.87 -16.51 -3.84
N GLU A 51 7.82 -16.49 -2.52
CA GLU A 51 7.25 -17.59 -1.72
C GLU A 51 5.75 -17.78 -2.02
N ILE A 52 4.99 -16.68 -2.13
CA ILE A 52 3.57 -16.73 -2.48
C ILE A 52 3.38 -17.34 -3.88
N ALA A 53 4.19 -16.93 -4.85
CA ALA A 53 4.12 -17.44 -6.21
C ALA A 53 4.53 -18.92 -6.30
N ASP A 54 5.55 -19.31 -5.54
CA ASP A 54 6.00 -20.71 -5.43
C ASP A 54 4.90 -21.59 -4.82
N PHE A 55 4.21 -21.11 -3.79
CA PHE A 55 3.04 -21.78 -3.23
C PHE A 55 1.91 -22.00 -4.25
N MET A 56 1.77 -21.10 -5.22
CA MET A 56 0.79 -21.20 -6.30
C MET A 56 1.29 -21.97 -7.53
N PHE A 57 2.51 -22.54 -7.47
CA PHE A 57 3.18 -23.19 -8.61
C PHE A 57 3.43 -22.25 -9.80
N GLU A 58 3.55 -20.95 -9.54
CA GLU A 58 3.62 -19.87 -10.53
C GLU A 58 4.82 -18.95 -10.25
N LYS A 59 5.95 -19.52 -9.81
CA LYS A 59 7.12 -18.78 -9.33
C LYS A 59 7.57 -17.62 -10.23
N GLU A 60 7.52 -17.79 -11.54
CA GLU A 60 7.91 -16.77 -12.53
C GLU A 60 6.97 -15.55 -12.56
N LEU A 61 5.75 -15.68 -12.03
CA LEU A 61 4.72 -14.63 -12.04
C LEU A 61 4.78 -13.70 -10.82
N TYR A 62 5.73 -13.91 -9.88
CA TYR A 62 5.78 -13.16 -8.62
C TYR A 62 5.81 -11.64 -8.79
N LEU A 63 6.49 -11.13 -9.83
CA LEU A 63 6.52 -9.69 -10.11
C LEU A 63 5.14 -9.16 -10.51
N GLY A 64 4.33 -9.97 -11.19
CA GLY A 64 2.96 -9.63 -11.55
C GLY A 64 2.10 -9.53 -10.31
N TYR A 65 2.30 -10.41 -9.34
CA TYR A 65 1.63 -10.35 -8.04
C TYR A 65 2.00 -9.11 -7.24
N VAL A 66 3.29 -8.77 -7.17
CA VAL A 66 3.72 -7.52 -6.52
C VAL A 66 3.07 -6.32 -7.20
N GLN A 67 3.12 -6.25 -8.53
CA GLN A 67 2.60 -5.11 -9.30
C GLN A 67 1.08 -4.95 -9.13
N ASN A 68 0.32 -6.03 -9.25
CA ASN A 68 -1.14 -6.01 -9.12
C ASN A 68 -1.58 -5.63 -7.71
N ASP A 69 -1.00 -6.28 -6.69
CA ASP A 69 -1.37 -6.00 -5.31
C ASP A 69 -0.96 -4.58 -4.92
N LEU A 70 0.19 -4.08 -5.38
CA LEU A 70 0.64 -2.71 -5.12
C LEU A 70 -0.29 -1.67 -5.77
N LEU A 71 -0.75 -1.93 -7.00
CA LEU A 71 -1.70 -1.06 -7.69
C LEU A 71 -3.01 -0.94 -6.90
N VAL A 72 -3.56 -2.07 -6.43
CA VAL A 72 -4.77 -2.10 -5.60
C VAL A 72 -4.53 -1.41 -4.26
N PHE A 73 -3.40 -1.69 -3.62
CA PHE A 73 -3.06 -1.15 -2.31
C PHE A 73 -2.94 0.38 -2.33
N ILE A 74 -2.30 0.93 -3.36
CA ILE A 74 -2.15 2.39 -3.53
C ILE A 74 -3.47 3.01 -4.02
N GLY A 75 -4.21 2.36 -4.91
CA GLY A 75 -5.52 2.82 -5.37
C GLY A 75 -6.48 3.05 -4.20
N TYR A 76 -6.55 2.10 -3.27
CA TYR A 76 -7.37 2.23 -2.06
C TYR A 76 -6.99 3.48 -1.23
N ARG A 77 -5.71 3.83 -1.16
CA ARG A 77 -5.29 5.05 -0.48
C ARG A 77 -5.76 6.30 -1.22
N VAL A 78 -5.55 6.35 -2.54
CA VAL A 78 -5.94 7.49 -3.37
C VAL A 78 -7.44 7.77 -3.22
N ASP A 79 -8.26 6.71 -3.20
CA ASP A 79 -9.71 6.82 -3.00
C ASP A 79 -10.09 7.37 -1.62
N LEU A 80 -9.37 6.95 -0.57
CA LEU A 80 -9.59 7.42 0.81
C LEU A 80 -9.15 8.87 1.02
N GLU A 81 -8.07 9.29 0.37
CA GLU A 81 -7.46 10.60 0.52
C GLU A 81 -7.69 11.45 -0.74
N LYS A 82 -8.93 11.94 -0.89
CA LYS A 82 -9.28 12.91 -1.95
C LYS A 82 -8.35 14.13 -1.88
N GLY A 83 -7.35 14.18 -2.77
CA GLY A 83 -6.32 15.22 -2.80
C GLY A 83 -4.89 14.74 -2.56
N ASN A 84 -4.64 13.44 -2.39
CA ASN A 84 -3.29 12.90 -2.28
C ASN A 84 -2.59 12.85 -3.66
N GLN A 85 -1.99 13.97 -4.06
CA GLN A 85 -1.28 14.11 -5.34
C GLN A 85 -0.10 13.14 -5.49
N GLU A 86 0.58 12.81 -4.38
CA GLU A 86 1.72 11.88 -4.42
C GLU A 86 1.26 10.43 -4.65
N GLY A 87 0.19 10.02 -3.97
CA GLY A 87 -0.47 8.72 -4.20
C GLY A 87 -0.97 8.60 -5.65
N VAL A 88 -1.61 9.65 -6.18
CA VAL A 88 -2.05 9.71 -7.59
C VAL A 88 -0.86 9.55 -8.53
N ARG A 89 0.25 10.27 -8.31
CA ARG A 89 1.44 10.17 -9.16
C ARG A 89 2.03 8.75 -9.19
N ILE A 90 2.09 8.09 -8.04
CA ILE A 90 2.62 6.72 -7.94
C ILE A 90 1.64 5.74 -8.61
N TRP A 91 0.33 5.92 -8.37
CA TRP A 91 -0.71 5.12 -8.98
C TRP A 91 -0.69 5.22 -10.51
N ASP A 92 -0.61 6.43 -11.07
CA ASP A 92 -0.49 6.66 -12.52
C ASP A 92 0.78 6.03 -13.09
N GLY A 93 1.88 6.02 -12.33
CA GLY A 93 3.12 5.33 -12.72
C GLY A 93 2.94 3.82 -12.82
N LEU A 94 2.23 3.22 -11.85
CA LEU A 94 1.92 1.79 -11.82
C LEU A 94 0.91 1.40 -12.90
N ALA A 95 -0.17 2.17 -13.05
CA ALA A 95 -1.21 1.93 -14.04
C ALA A 95 -0.62 1.90 -15.47
N ARG A 96 0.25 2.86 -15.80
CA ARG A 96 0.97 2.88 -17.08
C ARG A 96 1.88 1.68 -17.27
N MET A 97 2.52 1.19 -16.19
CA MET A 97 3.33 -0.03 -16.26
C MET A 97 2.49 -1.28 -16.51
N THR A 98 1.30 -1.39 -15.91
CA THR A 98 0.36 -2.50 -16.17
C THR A 98 -0.20 -2.47 -17.58
N GLU A 99 -0.48 -1.28 -18.13
CA GLU A 99 -1.04 -1.14 -19.48
C GLU A 99 -0.01 -1.42 -20.58
N THR A 100 1.25 -1.02 -20.38
CA THR A 100 2.30 -1.13 -21.42
C THR A 100 3.12 -2.41 -21.35
N ASN A 101 3.16 -3.11 -20.22
CA ASN A 101 4.07 -4.23 -20.01
C ASN A 101 3.35 -5.45 -19.42
N LYS A 102 2.99 -6.41 -20.28
CA LYS A 102 2.41 -7.70 -19.84
C LYS A 102 3.39 -8.52 -19.00
N ASN A 103 4.70 -8.28 -19.17
CA ASN A 103 5.76 -8.84 -18.34
C ASN A 103 6.36 -7.73 -17.47
N PRO A 104 6.17 -7.78 -16.14
CA PRO A 104 6.74 -6.82 -15.21
C PRO A 104 8.27 -6.81 -15.27
N ASP A 105 8.86 -5.62 -15.36
CA ASP A 105 10.31 -5.44 -15.30
C ASP A 105 10.73 -5.23 -13.83
N LYS A 106 11.56 -6.12 -13.31
CA LYS A 106 12.05 -6.07 -11.92
C LYS A 106 12.71 -4.73 -11.58
N GLN A 107 13.54 -4.18 -12.46
CA GLN A 107 14.24 -2.92 -12.21
C GLN A 107 13.27 -1.75 -12.17
N LYS A 108 12.29 -1.71 -13.08
CA LYS A 108 11.25 -0.68 -13.06
C LYS A 108 10.39 -0.77 -11.79
N LEU A 109 10.01 -1.97 -11.39
CA LEU A 109 9.23 -2.19 -10.17
C LEU A 109 9.99 -1.75 -8.92
N VAL A 110 11.28 -2.11 -8.80
CA VAL A 110 12.15 -1.66 -7.71
C VAL A 110 12.25 -0.13 -7.67
N LYS A 111 12.37 0.53 -8.82
CA LYS A 111 12.35 2.01 -8.89
C LYS A 111 11.04 2.60 -8.38
N ILE A 112 9.90 1.99 -8.71
CA ILE A 112 8.60 2.44 -8.19
C ILE A 112 8.54 2.24 -6.68
N LEU A 113 8.89 1.06 -6.17
CA LEU A 113 8.90 0.77 -4.74
C LEU A 113 9.83 1.73 -3.96
N HIS A 114 10.93 2.16 -4.57
CA HIS A 114 11.79 3.20 -4.00
C HIS A 114 11.10 4.56 -3.83
N ASN A 115 10.15 4.88 -4.71
CA ASN A 115 9.39 6.13 -4.68
C ASN A 115 8.12 6.05 -3.81
N VAL A 116 7.76 4.86 -3.31
CA VAL A 116 6.64 4.69 -2.38
C VAL A 116 7.05 5.22 -1.00
N PRO A 117 6.23 6.05 -0.32
CA PRO A 117 6.56 6.52 1.02
C PRO A 117 6.85 5.37 1.99
N LEU A 118 7.76 5.55 2.95
CA LEU A 118 8.32 4.41 3.72
C LEU A 118 7.24 3.67 4.52
N TYR A 119 6.40 4.41 5.24
CA TYR A 119 5.26 3.83 5.94
C TYR A 119 4.30 3.04 5.03
N TYR A 120 4.15 3.41 3.76
CA TYR A 120 3.38 2.63 2.79
C TYR A 120 4.07 1.34 2.43
N LEU A 121 5.37 1.41 2.23
CA LEU A 121 6.19 0.25 1.92
C LEU A 121 6.15 -0.78 3.06
N LEU A 122 6.22 -0.31 4.31
CA LEU A 122 6.08 -1.15 5.51
C LEU A 122 4.68 -1.75 5.64
N ALA A 123 3.63 -0.95 5.41
CA ALA A 123 2.26 -1.44 5.42
C ALA A 123 2.04 -2.51 4.35
N PHE A 124 2.63 -2.31 3.16
CA PHE A 124 2.59 -3.26 2.06
C PHE A 124 3.37 -4.54 2.37
N LEU A 125 4.55 -4.46 3.00
CA LEU A 125 5.28 -5.63 3.50
C LEU A 125 4.45 -6.41 4.54
N GLY A 126 3.79 -5.70 5.46
CA GLY A 126 2.88 -6.31 6.43
C GLY A 126 1.72 -7.06 5.76
N TYR A 127 1.13 -6.48 4.72
CA TYR A 127 0.10 -7.13 3.89
C TYR A 127 0.65 -8.39 3.20
N ALA A 128 1.81 -8.31 2.55
CA ALA A 128 2.45 -9.43 1.89
C ALA A 128 2.74 -10.58 2.88
N THR A 129 3.27 -10.25 4.06
CA THR A 129 3.55 -11.21 5.13
C THR A 129 2.27 -11.91 5.61
N TYR A 130 1.19 -11.15 5.81
CA TYR A 130 -0.10 -11.71 6.19
C TYR A 130 -0.63 -12.68 5.12
N LYS A 131 -0.57 -12.29 3.84
CA LYS A 131 -1.00 -13.12 2.70
C LYS A 131 -0.21 -14.44 2.65
N ASN A 132 1.11 -14.37 2.79
CA ASN A 132 1.98 -15.55 2.80
C ASN A 132 1.66 -16.49 3.97
N ARG A 133 1.56 -15.96 5.21
CA ARG A 133 1.21 -16.76 6.39
C ARG A 133 -0.15 -17.44 6.25
N ARG A 134 -1.14 -16.75 5.68
CA ARG A 134 -2.46 -17.31 5.40
C ARG A 134 -2.36 -18.49 4.43
N ASN A 135 -1.59 -18.37 3.35
CA ASN A 135 -1.39 -19.44 2.38
C ASN A 135 -0.74 -20.67 3.02
N GLN A 136 0.30 -20.47 3.83
CA GLN A 136 0.95 -21.53 4.59
C GLN A 136 -0.02 -22.23 5.56
N ALA A 137 -0.85 -21.47 6.26
CA ALA A 137 -1.87 -22.03 7.17
C ALA A 137 -2.91 -22.88 6.42
N ILE A 138 -3.36 -22.45 5.24
CA ILE A 138 -4.28 -23.22 4.39
C ILE A 138 -3.63 -24.53 3.94
N SER A 139 -2.35 -24.48 3.55
CA SER A 139 -1.57 -25.66 3.14
C SER A 139 -1.53 -26.71 4.25
N ALA A 140 -1.25 -26.27 5.48
CA ALA A 140 -1.15 -27.14 6.65
C ALA A 140 -2.49 -27.78 7.03
N LEU A 141 -3.62 -27.13 6.71
CA LEU A 141 -4.95 -27.69 6.93
C LEU A 141 -5.32 -28.74 5.87
N ASN A 142 -4.90 -28.55 4.62
CA ASN A 142 -5.20 -29.47 3.52
C ASN A 142 -4.34 -30.76 3.52
N GLN A 143 -3.32 -30.83 4.39
CA GLN A 143 -2.46 -32.01 4.57
C GLN A 143 -2.90 -32.91 5.75
N LYS A 144 -3.96 -32.53 6.47
CA LYS A 144 -4.59 -33.35 7.53
C LYS A 144 -5.83 -34.05 7.00
#